data_AF-A0A8T1I748-F1
#
_entry.id   AF-A0A8T1I748-F1
#
_cell.length_a   1.000
_cell.length_b   1.000
_cell.length_c   1.000
_cell.angle_alpha   90.00
_cell.angle_beta   90.00
_cell.angle_gamma   90.00
#
_symmetry.space_group_name_H-M   'P 1'
#
loop_
_entity.id
_entity.type
_entity.pdbx_description
1 polymer ?
#
loop_
_entity_poly.entity_id
_entity_poly.type
_entity_poly.pdbx_seq_one_letter_code
_entity_poly.pdbx_strand_id
1 'polypeptide(L)'
;MSTDSTVEFQRRLLVDKWRPYIDMVRLKTRYLVVEVTGARKLAVKKEDITVLIRESITKSYGDFGSGLSQYAFQVLYYNTQTRLAAIRCAREMCKMVETSLVFVTDVHNQDVSLRVARVCGSSRTCRENLLKFSLERAKTQNLYSSQPNFDEEVQAEIALVDPQ
;
A
#
# COMPACT_ATOMS: atom_id res chain seq x y z
N MET A 1 7.83 -33.94 55.06
CA MET A 1 8.08 -32.86 54.08
C MET A 1 7.48 -33.30 52.76
N SER A 2 6.21 -32.98 52.50
CA SER A 2 5.55 -33.32 51.23
C SER A 2 4.34 -32.41 51.01
N THR A 3 4.64 -31.15 50.79
CA THR A 3 3.80 -30.15 50.10
C THR A 3 4.66 -29.77 48.87
N ASP A 4 4.19 -29.57 47.65
CA ASP A 4 3.04 -28.76 47.26
C ASP A 4 2.85 -28.84 45.72
N SER A 5 3.02 -30.02 45.10
CA SER A 5 3.12 -30.12 43.63
C SER A 5 1.79 -29.91 42.90
N THR A 6 0.67 -30.16 43.56
CA THR A 6 -0.68 -30.01 42.98
C THR A 6 -1.15 -28.55 43.00
N VAL A 7 -0.72 -27.77 44.00
CA VAL A 7 -1.10 -26.36 44.17
C VAL A 7 -0.26 -25.46 43.24
N GLU A 8 1.02 -25.80 43.02
CA GLU A 8 1.85 -25.17 41.98
C GLU A 8 1.33 -25.45 40.56
N PHE A 9 0.86 -26.67 40.28
CA PHE A 9 0.33 -27.02 38.96
C PHE A 9 -0.97 -26.27 38.65
N GLN A 10 -1.84 -26.09 39.65
CA GLN A 10 -3.05 -25.28 39.48
C GLN A 10 -2.75 -23.77 39.39
N ARG A 11 -1.73 -23.25 40.09
CA ARG A 11 -1.27 -21.86 39.91
C ARG A 11 -0.73 -21.61 38.49
N ARG A 12 -0.01 -22.57 37.91
CA ARG A 12 0.55 -22.45 36.56
C ARG A 12 -0.53 -22.49 35.47
N LEU A 13 -1.56 -23.32 35.63
CA LEU A 13 -2.72 -23.33 34.72
C LEU A 13 -3.64 -22.10 34.88
N LEU A 14 -3.66 -21.44 36.04
CA LEU A 14 -4.47 -20.24 36.24
C LEU A 14 -3.78 -18.95 35.75
N VAL A 15 -2.44 -18.90 35.72
CA VAL A 15 -1.69 -17.78 35.13
C VAL A 15 -1.70 -17.83 33.60
N ASP A 16 -1.66 -19.02 33.00
CA ASP A 16 -1.70 -19.17 31.53
C ASP A 16 -3.12 -19.03 30.94
N LYS A 17 -4.17 -19.19 31.76
CA LYS A 17 -5.58 -19.12 31.33
C LYS A 17 -6.21 -17.72 31.48
N TRP A 18 -5.47 -16.76 32.01
CA TRP A 18 -5.88 -15.36 32.16
C TRP A 18 -4.78 -14.38 31.74
N ARG A 19 -4.14 -14.64 30.59
CA ARG A 19 -3.76 -13.49 29.75
C ARG A 19 -5.08 -12.92 29.23
N PRO A 20 -5.52 -11.73 29.66
CA PRO A 20 -6.65 -11.11 28.99
C PRO A 20 -6.31 -11.11 27.50
N TYR A 21 -7.25 -11.63 26.70
CA TYR A 21 -7.26 -11.45 25.25
C TYR A 21 -7.48 -9.96 24.99
N ILE A 22 -6.47 -9.16 25.35
CA ILE A 22 -6.27 -7.86 24.77
C ILE A 22 -5.82 -8.23 23.37
N ASP A 23 -6.78 -8.36 22.47
CA ASP A 23 -6.54 -8.10 21.07
C ASP A 23 -5.80 -6.77 21.05
N MET A 24 -4.48 -6.81 20.99
CA MET A 24 -3.69 -5.61 20.84
C MET A 24 -4.18 -5.01 19.54
N VAL A 25 -4.90 -3.89 19.65
CA VAL A 25 -5.64 -3.25 18.55
C VAL A 25 -4.62 -2.70 17.56
N ARG A 26 -4.01 -3.59 16.78
CA ARG A 26 -3.10 -3.22 15.71
C ARG A 26 -3.95 -2.83 14.53
N LEU A 27 -3.72 -1.63 14.01
CA LEU A 27 -4.30 -1.25 12.74
C LEU A 27 -3.80 -2.20 11.66
N LYS A 28 -4.70 -3.00 11.09
CA LYS A 28 -4.37 -3.90 9.98
C LYS A 28 -4.31 -3.07 8.70
N THR A 29 -3.17 -3.10 8.01
CA THR A 29 -2.97 -2.36 6.76
C THR A 29 -3.17 -3.23 5.52
N ARG A 30 -3.41 -2.55 4.40
CA ARG A 30 -3.41 -3.10 3.05
C ARG A 30 -2.53 -2.22 2.18
N TYR A 31 -1.88 -2.84 1.21
CA TYR A 31 -1.07 -2.16 0.22
C TYR A 31 -1.64 -2.44 -1.16
N LEU A 32 -1.76 -1.41 -1.98
CA LEU A 32 -2.21 -1.53 -3.36
C LEU A 32 -1.06 -1.14 -4.27
N VAL A 33 -0.72 -2.02 -5.20
CA VAL A 33 0.11 -1.69 -6.36
C VAL A 33 -0.82 -1.22 -7.46
N VAL A 34 -0.60 0.00 -7.92
CA VAL A 34 -1.48 0.70 -8.85
C VAL A 34 -0.71 1.08 -10.12
N GLU A 35 -1.30 0.78 -11.26
CA GLU A 35 -0.85 1.19 -12.59
C GLU A 35 -1.50 2.51 -12.97
N VAL A 36 -0.68 3.46 -13.41
CA VAL A 36 -1.13 4.75 -13.94
C VAL A 36 -1.01 4.72 -15.45
N THR A 37 -2.15 4.65 -16.14
CA THR A 37 -2.22 4.70 -17.60
C THR A 37 -2.67 6.08 -18.03
N GLY A 38 -2.18 6.59 -19.16
CA GLY A 38 -2.53 7.93 -19.65
C GLY A 38 -1.68 8.33 -20.83
N ALA A 39 -1.68 9.63 -21.15
CA ALA A 39 -0.94 10.22 -22.27
C ALA A 39 0.54 9.79 -22.33
N ARG A 40 1.14 9.87 -23.53
CA ARG A 40 2.51 9.39 -23.79
C ARG A 40 3.57 10.11 -22.92
N LYS A 41 3.38 11.41 -22.68
CA LYS A 41 4.21 12.23 -21.78
C LYS A 41 3.35 12.70 -20.61
N LEU A 42 3.34 11.91 -19.55
CA LEU A 42 2.59 12.17 -18.33
C LEU A 42 3.54 12.79 -17.29
N ALA A 43 3.38 14.08 -17.01
CA ALA A 43 4.19 14.80 -16.02
C ALA A 43 3.49 14.78 -14.65
N VAL A 44 3.34 13.59 -14.09
CA VAL A 44 2.66 13.39 -12.80
C VAL A 44 3.69 13.10 -11.72
N LYS A 45 3.52 13.69 -10.54
CA LYS A 45 4.31 13.40 -9.35
C LYS A 45 3.52 12.59 -8.35
N LYS A 46 4.23 12.05 -7.35
CA LYS A 46 3.63 11.32 -6.23
C LYS A 46 2.59 12.16 -5.49
N GLU A 47 2.87 13.44 -5.33
CA GLU A 47 2.00 14.40 -4.64
C GLU A 47 0.68 14.58 -5.40
N ASP A 48 0.75 14.69 -6.74
CA ASP A 48 -0.43 14.80 -7.60
C ASP A 48 -1.34 13.58 -7.42
N ILE A 49 -0.78 12.37 -7.48
CA ILE A 49 -1.54 11.11 -7.24
C ILE A 49 -2.20 11.12 -5.87
N THR A 50 -1.50 11.62 -4.86
CA THR A 50 -2.04 11.69 -3.50
C THR A 50 -3.25 12.63 -3.42
N VAL A 51 -3.17 13.80 -4.05
CA VAL A 51 -4.26 14.79 -4.10
C VAL A 51 -5.45 14.22 -4.87
N LEU A 52 -5.21 13.68 -6.06
CA LEU A 52 -6.26 13.13 -6.93
C LEU A 52 -7.08 12.02 -6.25
N ILE A 53 -6.40 11.10 -5.57
CA ILE A 53 -7.10 10.00 -4.90
C ILE A 53 -7.90 10.52 -3.71
N ARG A 54 -7.38 11.51 -2.95
CA ARG A 54 -8.14 12.14 -1.85
C ARG A 54 -9.35 12.91 -2.34
N GLU A 55 -9.20 13.64 -3.44
CA GLU A 55 -10.32 14.32 -4.10
C GLU A 55 -11.36 13.32 -4.58
N SER A 56 -10.93 12.22 -5.20
CA SER A 56 -11.83 11.18 -5.68
C SER A 56 -12.57 10.47 -4.53
N ILE A 57 -11.89 10.20 -3.42
CA ILE A 57 -12.52 9.70 -2.19
C ILE A 57 -13.58 10.69 -1.69
N THR A 58 -13.25 11.98 -1.64
CA THR A 58 -14.16 13.02 -1.16
C THR A 58 -15.37 13.17 -2.09
N LYS A 59 -15.16 13.12 -3.41
CA LYS A 59 -16.24 13.16 -4.42
C LYS A 59 -17.16 11.93 -4.33
N SER A 60 -16.60 10.76 -4.04
CA SER A 60 -17.34 9.48 -4.05
C SER A 60 -18.03 9.16 -2.71
N TYR A 61 -17.43 9.57 -1.58
CA TYR A 61 -17.84 9.17 -0.22
C TYR A 61 -18.06 10.35 0.75
N GLY A 62 -17.91 11.59 0.27
CA GLY A 62 -18.08 12.80 1.06
C GLY A 62 -17.08 12.94 2.22
N ASP A 63 -17.44 13.77 3.20
CA ASP A 63 -16.62 14.05 4.38
C ASP A 63 -16.38 12.81 5.24
N PHE A 64 -17.32 11.86 5.24
CA PHE A 64 -17.17 10.59 5.94
C PHE A 64 -15.99 9.78 5.39
N GLY A 65 -15.94 9.56 4.06
CA GLY A 65 -14.82 8.85 3.44
C GLY A 65 -13.50 9.60 3.57
N SER A 66 -13.55 10.93 3.41
CA SER A 66 -12.38 11.79 3.60
C SER A 66 -11.81 11.64 5.01
N GLY A 67 -12.65 11.81 6.05
CA GLY A 67 -12.26 11.69 7.45
C GLY A 67 -11.73 10.31 7.82
N LEU A 68 -12.37 9.24 7.34
CA LEU A 68 -11.84 7.89 7.51
C LEU A 68 -10.44 7.76 6.89
N SER A 69 -10.19 8.36 5.73
CA SER A 69 -8.94 8.11 5.00
C SER A 69 -7.73 8.80 5.63
N GLN A 70 -7.95 9.87 6.40
CA GLN A 70 -6.88 10.74 6.90
C GLN A 70 -5.81 10.01 7.71
N TYR A 71 -6.18 9.03 8.53
CA TYR A 71 -5.24 8.43 9.49
C TYR A 71 -4.35 7.33 8.89
N ALA A 72 -4.74 6.70 7.77
CA ALA A 72 -4.05 5.52 7.26
C ALA A 72 -3.77 5.52 5.75
N PHE A 73 -4.41 6.41 4.99
CA PHE A 73 -4.18 6.51 3.56
C PHE A 73 -2.88 7.27 3.26
N GLN A 74 -1.97 6.63 2.54
CA GLN A 74 -0.71 7.23 2.11
C GLN A 74 -0.26 6.64 0.77
N VAL A 75 0.09 7.50 -0.19
CA VAL A 75 0.89 7.06 -1.34
C VAL A 75 2.34 6.99 -0.90
N LEU A 76 2.93 5.81 -0.95
CA LEU A 76 4.30 5.57 -0.50
C LEU A 76 5.32 5.79 -1.62
N TYR A 77 4.95 5.39 -2.83
CA TYR A 77 5.84 5.34 -3.98
C TYR A 77 5.08 5.71 -5.25
N TYR A 78 5.77 6.40 -6.16
CA TYR A 78 5.37 6.49 -7.55
C TYR A 78 6.60 6.63 -8.43
N ASN A 79 6.67 5.84 -9.49
CA ASN A 79 7.71 5.93 -10.51
C ASN A 79 7.11 6.43 -11.82
N THR A 80 7.66 7.51 -12.34
CA THR A 80 7.18 8.16 -13.57
C THR A 80 7.51 7.35 -14.82
N GLN A 81 8.58 6.56 -14.80
CA GLN A 81 9.01 5.73 -15.94
C GLN A 81 8.11 4.49 -16.06
N THR A 82 8.01 3.68 -14.99
CA THR A 82 7.17 2.47 -15.00
C THR A 82 5.69 2.77 -14.86
N ARG A 83 5.34 3.97 -14.36
CA ARG A 83 3.99 4.41 -14.02
C ARG A 83 3.32 3.52 -12.98
N LEU A 84 4.10 2.99 -12.04
CA LEU A 84 3.61 2.18 -10.93
C LEU A 84 3.65 3.00 -9.63
N ALA A 85 2.58 2.89 -8.85
CA ALA A 85 2.47 3.47 -7.53
C ALA A 85 2.26 2.39 -6.46
N ALA A 86 2.75 2.64 -5.25
CA ALA A 86 2.42 1.84 -4.08
C ALA A 86 1.64 2.71 -3.08
N ILE A 87 0.48 2.22 -2.68
CA ILE A 87 -0.46 2.92 -1.80
C ILE A 87 -0.68 2.07 -0.55
N ARG A 88 -0.62 2.69 0.62
CA ARG A 88 -1.00 2.10 1.90
C ARG A 88 -2.36 2.64 2.33
N CYS A 89 -3.18 1.76 2.90
CA CYS A 89 -4.43 2.15 3.55
C CYS A 89 -4.77 1.20 4.71
N ALA A 90 -5.75 1.58 5.53
CA ALA A 90 -6.36 0.66 6.48
C ALA A 90 -7.10 -0.47 5.74
N ARG A 91 -7.14 -1.67 6.34
CA ARG A 91 -7.81 -2.83 5.75
C ARG A 91 -9.29 -2.57 5.47
N GLU A 92 -9.97 -1.90 6.39
CA GLU A 92 -11.40 -1.58 6.31
C GLU A 92 -11.69 -0.63 5.14
N MET A 93 -10.72 0.22 4.82
CA MET A 93 -10.83 1.24 3.78
C MET A 93 -10.38 0.77 2.40
N CYS A 94 -9.77 -0.42 2.31
CA CYS A 94 -9.15 -0.90 1.08
C CYS A 94 -10.11 -0.88 -0.11
N LYS A 95 -11.36 -1.29 0.10
CA LYS A 95 -12.38 -1.28 -0.96
C LYS A 95 -12.79 0.12 -1.37
N MET A 96 -12.94 1.03 -0.40
CA MET A 96 -13.27 2.42 -0.66
C MET A 96 -12.16 3.14 -1.46
N VAL A 97 -10.90 2.87 -1.13
CA VAL A 97 -9.75 3.38 -1.90
C VAL A 97 -9.77 2.78 -3.31
N GLU A 98 -9.88 1.45 -3.43
CA GLU A 98 -9.89 0.73 -4.70
C GLU A 98 -10.97 1.23 -5.68
N THR A 99 -12.20 1.45 -5.20
CA THR A 99 -13.29 1.99 -6.04
C THR A 99 -13.08 3.45 -6.40
N SER A 100 -12.52 4.27 -5.49
CA SER A 100 -12.23 5.68 -5.77
C SER A 100 -11.21 5.86 -6.89
N LEU A 101 -10.28 4.91 -7.07
CA LEU A 101 -9.29 4.96 -8.16
C LEU A 101 -9.95 4.96 -9.54
N VAL A 102 -11.08 4.26 -9.70
CA VAL A 102 -11.79 4.13 -10.99
C VAL A 102 -12.36 5.46 -11.48
N PHE A 103 -12.69 6.37 -10.55
CA PHE A 103 -13.26 7.69 -10.88
C PHE A 103 -12.20 8.76 -11.17
N VAL A 104 -10.91 8.44 -11.05
CA VAL A 104 -9.85 9.35 -11.47
C VAL A 104 -9.69 9.24 -12.98
N THR A 105 -10.04 10.32 -13.68
CA THR A 105 -10.07 10.36 -15.16
C THR A 105 -9.10 11.36 -15.76
N ASP A 106 -8.71 12.39 -15.01
CA ASP A 106 -7.86 13.48 -15.50
C ASP A 106 -6.85 13.95 -14.46
N VAL A 107 -5.67 14.36 -14.94
CA VAL A 107 -4.62 15.00 -14.15
C VAL A 107 -3.96 16.09 -14.98
N HIS A 108 -3.96 17.33 -14.50
CA HIS A 108 -3.35 18.48 -15.22
C HIS A 108 -3.84 18.60 -16.68
N ASN A 109 -5.14 18.41 -16.92
CA ASN A 109 -5.78 18.37 -18.24
C ASN A 109 -5.26 17.24 -19.17
N GLN A 110 -4.74 16.15 -18.61
CA GLN A 110 -4.39 14.94 -19.35
C GLN A 110 -5.23 13.77 -18.88
N ASP A 111 -5.76 12.98 -19.82
CA ASP A 111 -6.52 11.78 -19.50
C ASP A 111 -5.62 10.74 -18.83
N VAL A 112 -6.07 10.27 -17.67
CA VAL A 112 -5.38 9.27 -16.84
C VAL A 112 -6.37 8.27 -16.29
N SER A 113 -5.94 7.03 -16.14
CA SER A 113 -6.69 5.97 -15.46
C SER A 113 -5.79 5.28 -14.44
N LEU A 114 -6.31 5.13 -13.23
CA LEU A 114 -5.65 4.41 -12.14
C LEU A 114 -6.27 3.01 -12.02
N ARG A 115 -5.45 1.97 -12.18
CA ARG A 115 -5.88 0.57 -12.09
C ARG A 115 -5.12 -0.17 -11.01
N VAL A 116 -5.82 -0.91 -10.16
CA VAL A 116 -5.16 -1.79 -9.19
C VAL A 116 -4.60 -3.02 -9.89
N ALA A 117 -3.28 -3.20 -9.85
CA ALA A 117 -2.60 -4.40 -10.34
C ALA A 117 -2.61 -5.51 -9.29
N ARG A 118 -2.36 -5.15 -8.01
CA ARG A 118 -2.33 -6.13 -6.92
C ARG A 118 -2.68 -5.50 -5.57
N VAL A 119 -3.38 -6.25 -4.73
CA VAL A 119 -3.58 -5.94 -3.31
C VAL A 119 -2.72 -6.89 -2.46
N CYS A 120 -1.99 -6.33 -1.51
CA CYS A 120 -1.02 -6.99 -0.65
C CYS A 120 -1.37 -6.79 0.83
N GLY A 121 -1.03 -7.77 1.65
CA GLY A 121 -1.26 -7.75 3.10
C GLY A 121 -0.08 -7.23 3.94
N SER A 122 1.10 -7.11 3.34
CA SER A 122 2.35 -6.67 4.00
C SER A 122 3.18 -5.80 3.07
N SER A 123 4.02 -4.92 3.64
CA SER A 123 4.94 -4.08 2.86
C SER A 123 5.95 -4.94 2.09
N ARG A 124 6.43 -6.05 2.68
CA ARG A 124 7.29 -7.03 2.00
C ARG A 124 6.68 -7.57 0.71
N THR A 125 5.45 -8.10 0.78
CA THR A 125 4.78 -8.64 -0.42
C THR A 125 4.45 -7.54 -1.43
N CYS A 126 4.18 -6.32 -0.97
CA CYS A 126 4.03 -5.15 -1.84
C CYS A 126 5.31 -4.87 -2.61
N ARG A 127 6.47 -4.76 -1.93
CA ARG A 127 7.79 -4.51 -2.53
C ARG A 127 8.17 -5.58 -3.55
N GLU A 128 7.96 -6.85 -3.22
CA GLU A 128 8.23 -7.98 -4.13
C GLU A 128 7.38 -7.88 -5.43
N ASN A 129 6.08 -7.62 -5.32
CA ASN A 129 5.21 -7.46 -6.50
C ASN A 129 5.51 -6.17 -7.28
N LEU A 130 5.78 -5.08 -6.59
CA LEU A 130 6.11 -3.79 -7.19
C LEU A 130 7.41 -3.88 -8.01
N LEU A 131 8.43 -4.56 -7.48
CA LEU A 131 9.68 -4.81 -8.20
C LEU A 131 9.43 -5.68 -9.42
N LYS A 132 8.71 -6.80 -9.25
CA LYS A 132 8.35 -7.69 -10.36
C LYS A 132 7.67 -6.93 -11.50
N PHE A 133 6.62 -6.17 -11.21
CA PHE A 133 5.91 -5.41 -12.23
C PHE A 133 6.76 -4.30 -12.85
N SER A 134 7.62 -3.66 -12.06
CA SER A 134 8.54 -2.63 -12.56
C SER A 134 9.52 -3.19 -13.59
N LEU A 135 10.10 -4.36 -13.32
CA LEU A 135 11.02 -5.05 -14.23
C LEU A 135 10.31 -5.54 -15.50
N GLU A 136 9.09 -6.09 -15.37
CA GLU A 136 8.26 -6.48 -16.53
C GLU A 136 7.93 -5.27 -17.42
N ARG A 137 7.65 -4.12 -16.79
CA ARG A 137 7.35 -2.87 -17.49
C ARG A 137 8.57 -2.31 -18.21
N ALA A 138 9.73 -2.33 -17.56
CA ALA A 138 10.99 -1.86 -18.14
C ALA A 138 11.36 -2.60 -19.42
N LYS A 139 11.18 -3.93 -19.43
CA LYS A 139 11.34 -4.78 -20.62
C LYS A 139 10.37 -4.39 -21.73
N THR A 140 9.09 -4.24 -21.39
CA THR A 140 8.03 -3.91 -22.37
C THR A 140 8.24 -2.53 -23.01
N GLN A 141 8.77 -1.57 -22.25
CA GLN A 141 8.97 -0.19 -22.68
C GLN A 141 10.41 0.10 -23.19
N ASN A 142 11.27 -0.92 -23.26
CA ASN A 142 12.68 -0.79 -23.66
C ASN A 142 13.47 0.29 -22.87
N LEU A 143 13.19 0.42 -21.57
CA LEU A 143 13.79 1.46 -20.72
C LEU A 143 15.31 1.30 -20.53
N TYR A 144 15.83 0.08 -20.71
CA TYR A 144 17.26 -0.23 -20.64
C TYR A 144 18.12 0.53 -21.65
N SER A 145 17.52 1.00 -22.76
CA SER A 145 18.21 1.83 -23.75
C SER A 145 18.57 3.22 -23.20
N SER A 146 17.72 3.78 -22.33
CA SER A 146 17.92 5.08 -21.68
C SER A 146 18.60 4.98 -20.32
N GLN A 147 18.37 3.88 -19.60
CA GLN A 147 18.84 3.67 -18.22
C GLN A 147 19.40 2.25 -18.07
N PRO A 148 20.71 2.04 -18.26
CA PRO A 148 21.31 0.71 -18.19
C PRO A 148 21.31 0.11 -16.77
N ASN A 149 21.33 0.95 -15.72
CA ASN A 149 21.34 0.53 -14.31
C ASN A 149 19.94 0.57 -13.64
N PHE A 150 18.88 0.53 -14.44
CA PHE A 150 17.50 0.68 -13.97
C PHE A 150 17.12 -0.30 -12.84
N ASP A 151 17.56 -1.55 -12.92
CA ASP A 151 17.18 -2.60 -11.97
C ASP A 151 17.69 -2.29 -10.54
N GLU A 152 18.93 -1.82 -10.41
CA GLU A 152 19.55 -1.48 -9.12
C GLU A 152 18.90 -0.22 -8.51
N GLU A 153 18.66 0.80 -9.33
CA GLU A 153 18.02 2.05 -8.92
C GLU A 153 16.61 1.79 -8.38
N VAL A 154 15.79 1.06 -9.14
CA VAL A 154 14.42 0.73 -8.72
C VAL A 154 14.42 -0.17 -7.49
N GLN A 155 15.34 -1.12 -7.37
CA GLN A 155 15.43 -1.94 -6.18
C GLN A 155 15.77 -1.10 -4.94
N ALA A 156 16.69 -0.13 -5.05
CA ALA A 156 17.04 0.77 -3.95
C ALA A 156 15.85 1.67 -3.56
N GLU A 157 15.14 2.24 -4.54
CA GLU A 157 13.93 3.03 -4.29
C GLU A 157 12.83 2.21 -3.61
N ILE A 158 12.55 1.01 -4.12
CA ILE A 158 11.51 0.13 -3.58
C ILE A 158 11.88 -0.35 -2.17
N ALA A 159 13.17 -0.51 -1.85
CA ALA A 159 13.60 -0.87 -0.49
C ALA A 159 13.21 0.19 0.55
N LEU A 160 13.09 1.46 0.15
CA LEU A 160 12.65 2.56 1.01
C LEU A 160 11.12 2.61 1.20
N VAL A 161 10.36 1.76 0.52
CA VAL A 161 8.90 1.71 0.63
C VAL A 161 8.50 0.96 1.90
N ASP A 162 8.13 1.75 2.92
CA ASP A 162 7.65 1.29 4.22
C ASP A 162 8.57 0.21 4.84
N PRO A 163 9.80 0.60 5.24
CA PRO A 163 10.75 -0.26 5.92
C PRO A 163 10.22 -0.54 7.33
N GLN A 164 9.56 -1.69 7.48
CA GLN A 164 9.10 -2.24 8.76
C GLN A 164 10.15 -3.20 9.30
#